data_AF-A0A1V5RX93-F1
#
_entry.id   AF-A0A1V5RX93-F1
#
_cell.length_a   1.000
_cell.length_b   1.000
_cell.length_c   1.000
_cell.angle_alpha   90.00
_cell.angle_beta   90.00
_cell.angle_gamma   90.00
#
_symmetry.space_group_name_H-M   'P 1'
#
loop_
_entity.id
_entity.type
_entity.pdbx_description
1 polymer ?
#
loop_
_entity_poly.entity_id
_entity_poly.type
_entity_poly.pdbx_seq_one_letter_code
_entity_poly.pdbx_strand_id
1 'polypeptide(L)' 'MNRITEYFDNIPDEELKSAITEIQEDEPLGIIRVDGLVRKYTRDISEITQNPVSTELFLVQMNLFKQAAFRWVQTNV' A
#
# COMPACT_ATOMS: atom_id res chain seq x y z
N MET A 1 6.94 -16.54 -6.68
CA MET A 1 6.42 -15.16 -6.52
C MET A 1 7.59 -14.25 -6.17
N ASN A 2 7.64 -12.99 -6.61
CA ASN A 2 8.71 -12.10 -6.16
C ASN A 2 8.40 -11.57 -4.74
N ARG A 3 9.43 -11.17 -3.98
CA ARG A 3 9.28 -10.74 -2.57
C ARG A 3 8.32 -9.56 -2.39
N ILE A 4 8.21 -8.68 -3.39
CA ILE A 4 7.33 -7.52 -3.35
C ILE A 4 5.86 -7.97 -3.48
N THR A 5 5.57 -8.85 -4.44
CA THR A 5 4.23 -9.41 -4.62
C THR A 5 3.79 -10.19 -3.38
N GLU A 6 4.67 -11.03 -2.84
CA GLU A 6 4.39 -11.76 -1.59
C GLU A 6 4.11 -10.85 -0.39
N TYR A 7 4.85 -9.73 -0.29
CA TYR A 7 4.62 -8.74 0.76
C TYR A 7 3.19 -8.18 0.69
N PHE A 8 2.74 -7.75 -0.49
CA PHE A 8 1.40 -7.17 -0.65
C PHE A 8 0.27 -8.20 -0.54
N ASP A 9 0.47 -9.42 -1.05
CA ASP A 9 -0.53 -10.49 -0.96
C ASP A 9 -0.81 -10.90 0.50
N ASN A 10 0.20 -10.79 1.37
CA ASN A 10 0.07 -11.13 2.79
C ASN A 10 -0.52 -10.01 3.67
N ILE A 11 -0.79 -8.81 3.13
CA ILE A 11 -1.45 -7.74 3.90
C ILE A 11 -2.86 -8.19 4.30
N PRO A 12 -3.24 -8.18 5.58
CA PRO A 12 -4.60 -8.51 6.02
C PRO A 12 -5.64 -7.52 5.47
N ASP A 13 -6.85 -7.99 5.19
CA ASP A 13 -7.92 -7.16 4.63
C ASP A 13 -8.27 -5.93 5.51
N GLU A 14 -8.19 -6.06 6.83
CA GLU A 14 -8.45 -4.94 7.74
C GLU A 14 -7.35 -3.87 7.65
N GLU A 15 -6.07 -4.28 7.59
CA GLU A 15 -4.97 -3.32 7.39
C GLU A 15 -5.01 -2.71 5.98
N LEU A 16 -5.42 -3.48 4.97
CA LEU A 16 -5.59 -2.99 3.61
C LEU A 16 -6.71 -1.94 3.53
N LYS A 17 -7.86 -2.18 4.17
CA LYS A 17 -8.94 -1.17 4.29
C LYS A 17 -8.44 0.09 4.99
N SER A 18 -7.77 -0.05 6.14
CA SER A 18 -7.21 1.10 6.86
C SER A 18 -6.21 1.90 6.01
N ALA A 19 -5.34 1.23 5.25
CA ALA A 19 -4.38 1.90 4.39
C ALA A 19 -5.06 2.63 3.20
N ILE A 20 -6.09 2.04 2.60
CA ILE A 20 -6.87 2.72 1.54
C ILE A 20 -7.63 3.93 2.09
N THR A 21 -8.25 3.80 3.26
CA THR A 21 -8.91 4.92 3.95
C THR A 21 -7.91 6.03 4.28
N GLU A 22 -6.72 5.68 4.77
CA GLU A 22 -5.64 6.65 5.02
C GLU A 22 -5.28 7.43 3.76
N ILE A 23 -5.08 6.76 2.62
CA ILE A 23 -4.80 7.43 1.34
C ILE A 23 -5.96 8.37 0.96
N GLN A 24 -7.21 7.93 1.11
CA GLN A 24 -8.38 8.73 0.79
C GLN A 24 -8.49 10.00 1.66
N GLU A 25 -8.17 9.90 2.95
CA GLU A 25 -8.20 11.03 3.90
C GLU A 25 -7.05 12.01 3.68
N ASP A 26 -5.86 11.48 3.36
CA ASP A 26 -4.62 12.25 3.26
C ASP A 26 -4.49 12.99 1.90
N GLU A 27 -5.04 12.44 0.82
CA GLU A 27 -4.99 13.01 -0.54
C GLU A 27 -5.44 14.48 -0.62
N PRO A 28 -6.63 14.89 -0.13
CA PRO A 28 -7.06 16.29 -0.20
C PRO A 28 -6.21 17.24 0.65
N LEU A 29 -5.44 16.71 1.61
CA LEU A 29 -4.55 17.49 2.46
C LEU A 29 -3.14 17.61 1.87
N GLY A 30 -2.81 16.82 0.84
CA GLY A 30 -1.49 16.81 0.22
C GLY A 30 -0.38 16.33 1.16
N ILE A 31 -0.73 15.50 2.15
CA ILE A 31 0.22 14.95 3.12
C ILE A 31 0.26 13.42 3.07
N ILE A 32 1.24 12.84 3.75
CA ILE A 32 1.19 11.44 4.17
C ILE A 32 1.53 11.42 5.64
N ARG A 33 0.58 10.99 6.47
CA ARG A 33 0.77 10.98 7.93
C ARG A 33 2.00 10.15 8.33
N VAL A 34 2.68 10.60 9.39
CA VAL A 34 4.00 10.07 9.79
C VAL A 34 3.89 8.66 10.35
N ASP A 35 2.85 8.39 11.14
CA ASP A 35 2.63 7.12 11.83
C ASP A 35 1.55 6.27 11.12
N GLY A 36 1.44 6.44 9.81
CA GLY A 36 0.46 5.77 8.96
C GLY A 36 0.94 4.45 8.36
N LEU A 37 -0.02 3.61 7.97
CA LEU A 37 0.24 2.31 7.33
C LEU A 37 0.94 2.48 5.98
N VAL A 38 0.59 3.52 5.22
CA VAL A 38 1.22 3.76 3.91
C VAL A 38 2.72 4.00 4.08
N ARG A 39 3.09 4.81 5.08
CA ARG A 39 4.50 5.09 5.37
C ARG A 39 5.22 3.87 5.92
N LYS A 40 4.58 3.08 6.79
CA LYS A 40 5.13 1.80 7.29
C LYS A 40 5.48 0.88 6.12
N TYR A 41 4.51 0.60 5.25
CA TYR A 41 4.72 -0.28 4.10
C TYR A 41 5.76 0.26 3.12
N THR A 42 5.86 1.58 2.96
CA THR A 42 6.90 2.18 2.11
C THR A 42 8.30 1.95 2.67
N ARG A 43 8.48 1.98 4.00
CA ARG A 43 9.76 1.63 4.64
C ARG A 43 10.09 0.16 4.44
N ASP A 44 9.11 -0.72 4.66
CA ASP A 44 9.31 -2.17 4.53
C ASP A 44 9.69 -2.55 3.08
N ILE A 45 9.06 -1.93 2.08
CA ILE A 45 9.42 -2.10 0.66
C ILE A 45 10.80 -1.51 0.36
N SER A 46 11.13 -0.32 0.89
CA SER A 46 12.45 0.30 0.75
C SER A 46 13.57 -0.59 1.29
N GLU A 47 13.32 -1.32 2.39
CA GLU A 47 14.27 -2.33 2.91
C GLU A 47 14.41 -3.54 1.99
N ILE A 48 13.34 -3.95 1.32
CA ILE A 48 13.37 -5.07 0.36
C ILE A 48 14.11 -4.68 -0.93
N THR A 49 13.88 -3.47 -1.45
CA THR A 49 14.42 -3.01 -2.73
C THR A 49 15.75 -2.29 -2.61
N GLN A 50 16.13 -1.87 -1.40
CA GLN A 50 17.29 -1.01 -1.12
C GLN A 50 17.22 0.37 -1.80
N ASN A 51 16.02 0.81 -2.19
CA ASN A 51 15.79 2.14 -2.76
C ASN A 51 15.35 3.14 -1.68
N PRO A 52 15.47 4.45 -1.91
CA PRO A 52 14.94 5.45 -1.00
C PRO A 52 13.42 5.35 -0.81
N VAL A 53 12.94 5.59 0.41
CA VAL A 53 11.50 5.62 0.77
C VAL A 53 10.68 6.52 -0.17
N SER A 54 11.21 7.68 -0.55
CA SER A 54 10.51 8.61 -1.46
C SER A 54 10.29 8.03 -2.85
N THR A 55 11.16 7.14 -3.31
CA THR A 55 11.05 6.46 -4.60
C THR A 55 9.98 5.37 -4.56
N GLU A 56 9.79 4.74 -3.40
CA GLU A 56 8.89 3.58 -3.24
C GLU A 56 7.44 3.98 -2.95
N LEU A 57 7.19 5.21 -2.53
CA LEU A 57 5.87 5.66 -2.11
C LEU A 57 4.78 5.41 -3.16
N PHE A 58 5.03 5.83 -4.40
CA PHE A 58 4.07 5.63 -5.48
C PHE A 58 3.85 4.14 -5.79
N LEU A 59 4.93 3.34 -5.77
CA LEU A 59 4.83 1.90 -5.95
C LEU A 59 3.93 1.27 -4.89
N VAL A 60 4.11 1.65 -3.63
CA VAL A 60 3.34 1.13 -2.50
C VAL A 60 1.87 1.50 -2.63
N GLN A 61 1.55 2.79 -2.84
CA GLN A 61 0.16 3.23 -3.03
C GLN A 61 -0.52 2.48 -4.18
N MET A 62 0.17 2.33 -5.32
CA MET A 62 -0.37 1.59 -6.46
C MET A 62 -0.60 0.11 -6.18
N ASN A 63 0.27 -0.54 -5.41
CA ASN A 63 0.07 -1.94 -5.05
C ASN A 63 -1.06 -2.11 -4.02
N LEU A 64 -1.22 -1.19 -3.07
CA LEU A 64 -2.37 -1.19 -2.15
C LEU A 64 -3.68 -1.06 -2.93
N PHE A 65 -3.76 -0.12 -3.88
CA PHE A 65 -4.94 0.02 -4.74
C PHE A 65 -5.23 -1.23 -5.56
N LYS A 66 -4.20 -1.89 -6.10
CA LYS A 66 -4.36 -3.16 -6.84
C LYS A 66 -4.88 -4.27 -5.94
N GLN A 67 -4.31 -4.45 -4.75
CA GLN A 67 -4.76 -5.46 -3.79
C GLN A 67 -6.22 -5.22 -3.41
N ALA A 68 -6.58 -3.97 -3.12
CA ALA A 68 -7.96 -3.58 -2.83
C ALA A 68 -8.89 -3.91 -4.01
N ALA A 69 -8.52 -3.51 -5.23
CA ALA A 69 -9.31 -3.78 -6.43
C ALA A 69 -9.48 -5.29 -6.67
N PHE A 70 -8.41 -6.08 -6.59
CA PHE A 70 -8.44 -7.51 -6.87
C PHE A 70 -9.23 -8.31 -5.84
N ARG A 71 -9.25 -7.86 -4.58
CA ARG A 71 -9.98 -8.56 -3.50
C ARG A 71 -11.43 -8.13 -3.40
N TRP A 72 -11.74 -6.86 -3.64
CA TRP A 72 -13.07 -6.30 -3.32
C TRP A 72 -13.96 -6.08 -4.54
N VAL A 73 -13.39 -5.98 -5.74
CA VAL A 73 -14.20 -5.99 -6.97
C VAL A 73 -14.68 -7.42 -7.19
N GLN A 74 -15.95 -7.68 -6.86
CA GLN A 74 -16.60 -8.94 -7.18
C GLN A 74 -16.57 -9.16 -8.70
N THR A 75 -15.82 -10.17 -9.16
CA THR A 75 -15.96 -10.70 -10.50
C THR A 75 -17.28 -11.45 -10.58
N ASN A 76 -18.34 -10.77 -11.05
CA ASN A 76 -19.52 -11.44 -11.58
C ASN A 76 -19.10 -12.11 -12.91
N VAL A 77 -18.55 -13.32 -12.83
CA VAL A 77 -18.34 -14.19 -14.00
C VAL A 77 -19.11 -15.48 -13.77
#